data_AF-A0A9N9KA61-F1
#
_entry.id   AF-A0A9N9KA61-F1
#
_cell.length_a   1.000
_cell.length_b   1.000
_cell.length_c   1.000
_cell.angle_alpha   90.00
_cell.angle_beta   90.00
_cell.angle_gamma   90.00
#
_symmetry.space_group_name_H-M   'P 1'
#
loop_
_entity.id
_entity.type
_entity.pdbx_description
1 polymer ?
#
loop_
_entity_poly.entity_id
_entity_poly.type
_entity_poly.pdbx_seq_one_letter_code
_entity_poly.pdbx_strand_id
1 'polypeptide(L)'
;DECEENENVFFELIQNPFEILEFSRNLKVINDILEKQPDSPISALCVDVIQTQFLINYDLQKLSLYFMDATQILFTDEVKALQLISSISLLKSFGNAFWSTRGQENFLINPVEIDEDEELDINLRNINQRMELPNPLIHSFLIYLLKALKLSQGFSLDDIKRFCQTNKNSMPWLNGLEWTEKEGGRIDFNPYWYLEHYNRAEHAADRICRGDETFSNELLKSITNAKANEKDLVDLRVSFSGMIITRMYHIRASRELNQVETILAQKIYASLEKAHLP
;
A
#
# COMPACT_ATOMS: atom_id res chain seq x y z
N ASP A 1 25.95 -16.13 -24.04
CA ASP A 1 24.53 -16.13 -24.45
C ASP A 1 23.59 -15.78 -23.29
N GLU A 2 23.93 -14.75 -22.51
CA GLU A 2 23.20 -14.36 -21.27
C GLU A 2 22.55 -12.95 -21.36
N CYS A 3 22.31 -12.41 -22.57
CA CYS A 3 21.91 -11.00 -22.73
C CYS A 3 20.74 -10.76 -23.69
N GLU A 4 19.70 -11.59 -23.62
CA GLU A 4 18.34 -11.06 -23.80
C GLU A 4 17.63 -11.35 -22.48
N GLU A 5 17.71 -10.40 -21.53
CA GLU A 5 16.83 -10.42 -20.37
C GLU A 5 15.41 -10.42 -20.93
N ASN A 6 14.78 -11.59 -20.92
CA ASN A 6 13.46 -11.79 -21.49
C ASN A 6 12.53 -10.76 -20.83
N GLU A 7 12.05 -9.77 -21.60
CA GLU A 7 11.19 -8.68 -21.11
C GLU A 7 9.91 -9.20 -20.44
N ASN A 8 9.60 -10.49 -20.67
CA ASN A 8 8.44 -11.19 -20.12
C ASN A 8 8.79 -12.18 -18.99
N VAL A 9 10.01 -12.20 -18.49
CA VAL A 9 10.47 -13.20 -17.51
C VAL A 9 9.58 -13.27 -16.26
N PHE A 10 9.07 -12.12 -15.79
CA PHE A 10 8.19 -12.08 -14.63
C PHE A 10 6.75 -12.53 -14.94
N PHE A 11 6.28 -12.41 -16.19
CA PHE A 11 5.01 -13.00 -16.60
C PHE A 11 5.14 -14.52 -16.71
N GLU A 12 6.21 -15.00 -17.32
CA GLU A 12 6.51 -16.43 -17.42
C GLU A 12 6.71 -17.06 -16.04
N LEU A 13 7.34 -16.34 -15.10
CA LEU A 13 7.53 -16.80 -13.73
C LEU A 13 6.19 -16.97 -12.98
N ILE A 14 5.16 -16.19 -13.29
CA ILE A 14 3.82 -16.34 -12.69
C ILE A 14 3.20 -17.68 -13.12
N GLN A 15 3.39 -18.08 -14.38
CA GLN A 15 2.78 -19.27 -14.96
C GLN A 15 3.63 -20.54 -14.75
N ASN A 16 4.95 -20.45 -14.96
CA ASN A 16 5.89 -21.58 -14.99
C ASN A 16 7.10 -21.32 -14.07
N PRO A 17 6.90 -21.17 -12.74
CA PRO A 17 7.96 -20.75 -11.81
C PRO A 17 9.14 -21.74 -11.78
N PHE A 18 8.89 -23.04 -11.87
CA PHE A 18 9.95 -24.05 -11.75
C PHE A 18 10.91 -24.02 -12.94
N GLU A 19 10.39 -23.96 -14.16
CA GLU A 19 11.19 -23.93 -15.38
C GLU A 19 12.07 -22.67 -15.44
N ILE A 20 11.48 -21.50 -15.12
CA ILE A 20 12.21 -20.23 -15.14
C ILE A 20 13.29 -20.15 -14.06
N LEU A 21 13.02 -20.67 -12.86
CA LEU A 21 14.02 -20.72 -11.78
C LEU A 21 15.12 -21.75 -12.05
N GLU A 22 14.86 -22.80 -12.82
CA GLU A 22 15.91 -23.72 -13.27
C GLU A 22 16.77 -23.10 -14.37
N PHE A 23 16.16 -22.35 -15.28
CA PHE A 23 16.86 -21.69 -16.38
C PHE A 23 17.73 -20.51 -15.91
N SER A 24 17.26 -19.72 -14.95
CA SER A 24 17.98 -18.54 -14.45
C SER A 24 18.57 -18.75 -13.05
N ARG A 25 19.88 -18.92 -13.00
CA ARG A 25 20.63 -19.03 -11.73
C ARG A 25 20.46 -17.79 -10.85
N ASN A 26 20.37 -16.61 -11.45
CA ASN A 26 20.21 -15.35 -10.70
C ASN A 26 18.82 -15.27 -10.05
N LEU A 27 17.75 -15.59 -10.79
CA LEU A 27 16.39 -15.60 -10.25
C LEU A 27 16.24 -16.68 -9.17
N LYS A 28 16.91 -17.82 -9.32
CA LYS A 28 16.96 -18.85 -8.28
C LYS A 28 17.58 -18.34 -6.98
N VAL A 29 18.74 -17.68 -7.05
CA VAL A 29 19.39 -17.09 -5.88
C VAL A 29 18.49 -16.05 -5.21
N ILE A 30 17.84 -15.20 -6.00
CA ILE A 30 16.89 -14.20 -5.49
C ILE A 30 15.72 -14.90 -4.79
N ASN A 31 15.12 -15.92 -5.41
CA ASN A 31 14.04 -16.70 -4.82
C ASN A 31 14.47 -17.33 -3.48
N ASP A 32 15.65 -17.94 -3.42
CA ASP A 32 16.16 -18.60 -2.21
C ASP A 32 16.42 -17.60 -1.07
N ILE A 33 16.76 -16.34 -1.38
CA ILE A 33 16.89 -15.26 -0.40
C ILE A 33 15.51 -14.87 0.13
N LEU A 34 14.54 -14.69 -0.77
CA LEU A 34 13.18 -14.28 -0.42
C LEU A 34 12.44 -15.37 0.38
N GLU A 35 12.63 -16.66 0.06
CA GLU A 35 12.05 -17.78 0.82
C GLU A 35 12.51 -17.78 2.29
N LYS A 36 13.70 -17.27 2.59
CA LYS A 36 14.22 -17.16 3.96
C LYS A 36 13.66 -15.96 4.73
N GLN A 37 13.22 -14.91 4.02
CA GLN A 37 12.79 -13.64 4.61
C GLN A 37 11.63 -13.01 3.82
N PRO A 38 10.44 -13.66 3.82
CA PRO A 38 9.31 -13.25 2.99
C PRO A 38 8.77 -11.85 3.32
N ASP A 39 8.77 -11.47 4.60
CA ASP A 39 8.23 -10.17 5.09
C ASP A 39 9.33 -9.10 5.28
N SER A 40 10.38 -9.15 4.46
CA SER A 40 11.50 -8.22 4.57
C SER A 40 11.32 -6.95 3.73
N PRO A 41 12.04 -5.85 4.06
CA PRO A 41 12.16 -4.70 3.17
C PRO A 41 12.70 -5.06 1.78
N ILE A 42 13.43 -6.17 1.65
CA ILE A 42 13.94 -6.69 0.37
C ILE A 42 12.78 -7.15 -0.50
N SER A 43 11.78 -7.84 0.07
CA SER A 43 10.58 -8.25 -0.68
C SER A 43 9.83 -7.04 -1.22
N ALA A 44 9.67 -5.98 -0.41
CA ALA A 44 9.04 -4.74 -0.85
C ALA A 44 9.84 -4.05 -1.97
N LEU A 45 11.17 -3.98 -1.83
CA LEU A 45 12.05 -3.44 -2.86
C LEU A 45 11.97 -4.24 -4.17
N CYS A 46 11.93 -5.58 -4.09
CA CYS A 46 11.75 -6.43 -5.26
C CYS A 46 10.44 -6.13 -5.99
N VAL A 47 9.33 -5.96 -5.25
CA VAL A 47 8.05 -5.55 -5.84
C VAL A 47 8.19 -4.23 -6.58
N ASP A 48 8.81 -3.23 -5.96
CA ASP A 48 8.97 -1.90 -6.55
C ASP A 48 9.87 -1.93 -7.79
N VAL A 49 10.96 -2.71 -7.77
CA VAL A 49 11.86 -2.87 -8.92
C VAL A 49 11.16 -3.56 -10.09
N ILE A 50 10.44 -4.67 -9.84
CA ILE A 50 9.67 -5.37 -10.88
C ILE A 50 8.63 -4.43 -11.48
N GLN A 51 7.91 -3.69 -10.63
CA GLN A 51 6.90 -2.74 -11.08
C GLN A 51 7.49 -1.61 -11.94
N THR A 52 8.58 -0.97 -11.48
CA THR A 52 9.11 0.25 -12.10
C THR A 52 10.03 0.00 -13.28
N GLN A 53 10.72 -1.14 -13.34
CA GLN A 53 11.69 -1.42 -14.40
C GLN A 53 11.12 -2.37 -15.46
N PHE A 54 10.28 -3.33 -15.07
CA PHE A 54 9.80 -4.37 -15.99
C PHE A 54 8.34 -4.16 -16.37
N LEU A 55 7.48 -3.71 -15.45
CA LEU A 55 6.03 -3.65 -15.71
C LEU A 55 5.50 -2.26 -16.08
N ILE A 56 6.30 -1.20 -15.95
CA ILE A 56 5.85 0.19 -16.11
C ILE A 56 5.31 0.53 -17.51
N ASN A 57 5.84 -0.15 -18.54
CA ASN A 57 5.52 0.14 -19.94
C ASN A 57 4.35 -0.71 -20.48
N TYR A 58 3.77 -1.59 -19.67
CA TYR A 58 2.67 -2.44 -20.12
C TYR A 58 1.32 -1.80 -19.85
N ASP A 59 0.44 -1.89 -20.84
CA ASP A 59 -0.93 -1.39 -20.77
C ASP A 59 -1.86 -2.35 -20.02
N LEU A 60 -3.10 -1.90 -19.81
CA LEU A 60 -4.12 -2.71 -19.15
C LEU A 60 -4.41 -4.00 -19.91
N GLN A 61 -4.33 -3.99 -21.25
CA GLN A 61 -4.60 -5.16 -22.08
C GLN A 61 -3.57 -6.26 -21.85
N LYS A 62 -2.28 -5.95 -21.80
CA LYS A 62 -1.27 -6.95 -21.52
C LYS A 62 -1.31 -7.43 -20.07
N LEU A 63 -1.59 -6.52 -19.12
CA LEU A 63 -1.67 -6.89 -17.70
C LEU A 63 -2.90 -7.76 -17.39
N SER A 64 -4.01 -7.56 -18.11
CA SER A 64 -5.24 -8.33 -17.91
C SER A 64 -5.05 -9.81 -18.26
N LEU A 65 -4.26 -10.14 -19.29
CA LEU A 65 -3.96 -11.54 -19.68
C LEU A 65 -3.44 -12.40 -18.52
N TYR A 66 -2.76 -11.81 -17.54
CA TYR A 66 -2.10 -12.53 -16.45
C TYR A 66 -2.77 -12.33 -15.08
N PHE A 67 -3.84 -11.52 -14.99
CA PHE A 67 -4.44 -11.22 -13.69
C PHE A 67 -5.13 -12.44 -13.08
N MET A 68 -5.74 -13.32 -13.88
CA MET A 68 -6.36 -14.53 -13.35
C MET A 68 -5.33 -15.48 -12.73
N ASP A 69 -4.14 -15.59 -13.34
CA ASP A 69 -3.03 -16.37 -12.81
C ASP A 69 -2.44 -15.69 -11.57
N ALA A 70 -2.17 -14.38 -11.64
CA ALA A 70 -1.60 -13.64 -10.53
C ALA A 70 -2.51 -13.63 -9.28
N THR A 71 -3.83 -13.54 -9.46
CA THR A 71 -4.77 -13.66 -8.34
C THR A 71 -4.83 -15.08 -7.78
N GLN A 72 -4.75 -16.11 -8.64
CA GLN A 72 -4.70 -17.52 -8.21
C GLN A 72 -3.51 -17.77 -7.27
N ILE A 73 -2.35 -17.19 -7.57
CA ILE A 73 -1.14 -17.29 -6.74
C ILE A 73 -1.34 -16.76 -5.32
N LEU A 74 -2.20 -15.76 -5.11
CA LEU A 74 -2.42 -15.17 -3.78
C LEU A 74 -3.11 -16.11 -2.77
N PHE A 75 -3.75 -17.19 -3.25
CA PHE A 75 -4.46 -18.14 -2.38
C PHE A 75 -4.15 -19.60 -2.68
N THR A 76 -3.13 -19.84 -3.51
CA THR A 76 -2.60 -21.19 -3.75
C THR A 76 -1.55 -21.49 -2.68
N ASP A 77 -1.54 -22.72 -2.16
CA ASP A 77 -0.50 -23.18 -1.25
C ASP A 77 0.77 -23.56 -2.04
N GLU A 78 1.94 -23.54 -1.38
CA GLU A 78 3.23 -23.99 -1.97
C GLU A 78 3.73 -23.18 -3.18
N VAL A 79 3.58 -21.86 -3.12
CA VAL A 79 4.08 -20.93 -4.14
C VAL A 79 5.51 -20.49 -3.88
N LYS A 80 6.27 -20.29 -4.96
CA LYS A 80 7.63 -19.77 -4.87
C LYS A 80 7.61 -18.29 -4.45
N ALA A 81 8.56 -17.89 -3.61
CA ALA A 81 8.58 -16.52 -3.07
C ALA A 81 8.66 -15.47 -4.19
N LEU A 82 9.49 -15.72 -5.20
CA LEU A 82 9.61 -14.81 -6.34
C LEU A 82 8.36 -14.83 -7.24
N GLN A 83 7.67 -15.96 -7.34
CA GLN A 83 6.39 -16.08 -8.06
C GLN A 83 5.33 -15.21 -7.39
N LEU A 84 5.19 -15.30 -6.07
CA LEU A 84 4.27 -14.47 -5.29
C LEU A 84 4.58 -12.98 -5.43
N ILE A 85 5.86 -12.60 -5.32
CA ILE A 85 6.30 -11.20 -5.51
C ILE A 85 5.99 -10.69 -6.92
N SER A 86 6.19 -11.52 -7.94
CA SER A 86 5.88 -11.16 -9.32
C SER A 86 4.37 -10.98 -9.52
N SER A 87 3.55 -11.88 -8.96
CA SER A 87 2.09 -11.74 -8.97
C SER A 87 1.62 -10.47 -8.27
N ILE A 88 2.17 -10.15 -7.08
CA ILE A 88 1.83 -8.92 -6.35
C ILE A 88 2.21 -7.67 -7.18
N SER A 89 3.39 -7.68 -7.80
CA SER A 89 3.88 -6.58 -8.64
C SER A 89 2.97 -6.36 -9.85
N LEU A 90 2.55 -7.45 -10.49
CA LEU A 90 1.60 -7.42 -11.60
C LEU A 90 0.24 -6.85 -11.19
N LEU A 91 -0.32 -7.32 -10.07
CA LEU A 91 -1.61 -6.86 -9.58
C LEU A 91 -1.57 -5.36 -9.21
N LYS A 92 -0.47 -4.88 -8.63
CA LYS A 92 -0.27 -3.44 -8.37
C LYS A 92 -0.24 -2.63 -9.67
N SER A 93 0.52 -3.07 -10.68
CA SER A 93 0.56 -2.42 -11.99
C SER A 93 -0.81 -2.43 -12.66
N PHE A 94 -1.52 -3.57 -12.62
CA PHE A 94 -2.87 -3.72 -13.11
C PHE A 94 -3.81 -2.71 -12.45
N GLY A 95 -3.81 -2.61 -11.11
CA GLY A 95 -4.67 -1.67 -10.39
C GLY A 95 -4.42 -0.21 -10.76
N ASN A 96 -3.16 0.16 -10.98
CA ASN A 96 -2.81 1.51 -11.44
C ASN A 96 -3.31 1.75 -12.88
N ALA A 97 -3.06 0.82 -13.80
CA ALA A 97 -3.49 0.91 -15.19
C ALA A 97 -5.02 0.92 -15.32
N PHE A 98 -5.72 0.10 -14.53
CA PHE A 98 -7.17 -0.05 -14.49
C PHE A 98 -7.89 1.27 -14.18
N TRP A 99 -7.40 2.02 -13.20
CA TRP A 99 -7.99 3.33 -12.88
C TRP A 99 -7.50 4.47 -13.75
N SER A 100 -6.33 4.34 -14.37
CA SER A 100 -5.77 5.38 -15.24
C SER A 100 -6.43 5.39 -16.61
N THR A 101 -6.80 4.22 -17.13
CA THR A 101 -7.46 4.06 -18.45
C THR A 101 -8.90 4.55 -18.44
N ARG A 102 -9.62 4.40 -17.34
CA ARG A 102 -11.04 4.79 -17.22
C ARG A 102 -11.29 6.30 -16.98
N GLY A 103 -10.24 7.13 -17.05
CA GLY A 103 -10.35 8.59 -17.01
C GLY A 103 -11.06 9.16 -15.77
N GLN A 104 -11.36 10.46 -15.79
CA GLN A 104 -12.21 11.11 -14.77
C GLN A 104 -13.70 10.91 -15.09
N GLU A 105 -14.13 9.65 -15.25
CA GLU A 105 -15.56 9.38 -15.26
C GLU A 105 -16.15 9.81 -13.91
N ASN A 106 -17.41 10.26 -13.94
CA ASN A 106 -18.09 10.74 -12.74
C ASN A 106 -18.58 9.54 -11.91
N PHE A 107 -17.64 8.68 -11.49
CA PHE A 107 -17.86 7.42 -10.76
C PHE A 107 -18.61 7.60 -9.43
N LEU A 108 -18.69 8.84 -8.95
CA LEU A 108 -19.42 9.22 -7.74
C LEU A 108 -20.94 9.25 -7.96
N ILE A 109 -21.37 9.33 -9.21
CA ILE A 109 -22.78 9.44 -9.60
C ILE A 109 -23.18 8.24 -10.46
N ASN A 110 -22.29 7.82 -11.37
CA ASN A 110 -22.54 6.71 -12.28
C ASN A 110 -21.76 5.48 -11.80
N PRO A 111 -22.43 4.32 -11.65
CA PRO A 111 -21.73 3.06 -11.44
C PRO A 111 -20.80 2.79 -12.62
N VAL A 112 -19.63 2.23 -12.33
CA VAL A 112 -18.71 1.64 -13.29
C VAL A 112 -19.48 0.58 -14.06
N GLU A 113 -19.48 0.74 -15.37
CA GLU A 113 -20.13 -0.19 -16.27
C GLU A 113 -19.34 -1.51 -16.29
N ILE A 114 -20.08 -2.61 -16.44
CA ILE A 114 -19.44 -3.89 -16.76
C ILE A 114 -19.05 -3.74 -18.22
N ASP A 115 -17.78 -3.43 -18.48
CA ASP A 115 -17.28 -3.42 -19.85
C ASP A 115 -17.57 -4.80 -20.47
N GLU A 116 -18.46 -4.81 -21.46
CA GLU A 116 -18.58 -5.91 -22.44
C GLU A 116 -17.49 -5.76 -23.52
N ASP A 117 -16.37 -5.10 -23.20
CA ASP A 117 -15.25 -4.94 -24.12
C ASP A 117 -14.70 -6.31 -24.47
N GLU A 118 -15.01 -6.76 -25.68
CA GLU A 118 -14.48 -8.00 -26.25
C GLU A 118 -12.95 -7.97 -26.43
N GLU A 119 -12.31 -6.79 -26.34
CA GLU A 119 -10.86 -6.61 -26.50
C GLU A 119 -10.04 -6.90 -25.23
N LEU A 120 -10.67 -6.88 -24.05
CA LEU A 120 -10.01 -7.22 -22.79
C LEU A 120 -10.32 -8.66 -22.39
N ASP A 121 -9.28 -9.45 -22.15
CA ASP A 121 -9.41 -10.84 -21.69
C ASP A 121 -10.02 -10.95 -20.27
N ILE A 122 -10.12 -9.82 -19.57
CA ILE A 122 -10.74 -9.72 -18.26
C ILE A 122 -11.76 -8.60 -18.25
N ASN A 123 -13.00 -8.97 -17.94
CA ASN A 123 -14.08 -8.05 -17.66
C ASN A 123 -14.31 -7.88 -16.14
N LEU A 124 -15.21 -6.97 -15.77
CA LEU A 124 -15.53 -6.68 -14.37
C LEU A 124 -16.07 -7.90 -13.60
N ARG A 125 -16.72 -8.86 -14.29
CA ARG A 125 -17.23 -10.09 -13.68
C ARG A 125 -16.10 -10.99 -13.19
N ASN A 126 -15.05 -11.17 -14.00
CA ASN A 126 -13.85 -11.92 -13.61
C ASN A 126 -13.18 -11.30 -12.38
N ILE A 127 -13.07 -9.97 -12.35
CA ILE A 127 -12.52 -9.23 -11.20
C ILE A 127 -13.38 -9.48 -9.95
N ASN A 128 -14.70 -9.31 -10.06
CA ASN A 128 -15.62 -9.51 -8.94
C ASN A 128 -15.51 -10.92 -8.36
N GLN A 129 -15.49 -11.95 -9.20
CA GLN A 129 -15.34 -13.34 -8.77
C GLN A 129 -14.06 -13.55 -7.95
N ARG A 130 -12.94 -12.93 -8.35
CA ARG A 130 -11.68 -13.03 -7.59
C ARG A 130 -11.71 -12.24 -6.30
N MET A 131 -12.27 -11.02 -6.30
CA MET A 131 -12.29 -10.15 -5.12
C MET A 131 -13.24 -10.62 -4.01
N GLU A 132 -14.22 -11.46 -4.33
CA GLU A 132 -15.13 -12.06 -3.33
C GLU A 132 -14.51 -13.22 -2.54
N LEU A 133 -13.33 -13.71 -2.95
CA LEU A 133 -12.64 -14.78 -2.25
C LEU A 133 -12.21 -14.34 -0.84
N PRO A 134 -12.54 -15.08 0.23
CA PRO A 134 -12.21 -14.72 1.61
C PRO A 134 -10.74 -15.03 1.93
N ASN A 135 -9.81 -14.33 1.27
CA ASN A 135 -8.37 -14.48 1.46
C ASN A 135 -7.71 -13.14 1.88
N PRO A 136 -6.81 -13.11 2.88
CA PRO A 136 -6.19 -11.87 3.35
C PRO A 136 -5.39 -11.09 2.29
N LEU A 137 -4.71 -11.78 1.36
CA LEU A 137 -3.95 -11.15 0.28
C LEU A 137 -4.88 -10.59 -0.81
N ILE A 138 -6.00 -11.27 -1.09
CA ILE A 138 -7.06 -10.74 -1.96
C ILE A 138 -7.67 -9.48 -1.33
N HIS A 139 -7.98 -9.50 -0.03
CA HIS A 139 -8.45 -8.32 0.70
C HIS A 139 -7.41 -7.18 0.66
N SER A 140 -6.13 -7.49 0.84
CA SER A 140 -5.05 -6.49 0.74
C SER A 140 -4.98 -5.86 -0.65
N PHE A 141 -5.18 -6.65 -1.71
CA PHE A 141 -5.23 -6.15 -3.08
C PHE A 141 -6.46 -5.29 -3.34
N LEU A 142 -7.62 -5.65 -2.80
CA LEU A 142 -8.84 -4.83 -2.82
C LEU A 142 -8.59 -3.43 -2.21
N ILE A 143 -7.97 -3.38 -1.02
CA ILE A 143 -7.59 -2.11 -0.39
C ILE A 143 -6.61 -1.32 -1.26
N TYR A 144 -5.65 -2.01 -1.89
CA TYR A 144 -4.73 -1.39 -2.85
C TYR A 144 -5.47 -0.77 -4.04
N LEU A 145 -6.48 -1.44 -4.62
CA LEU A 145 -7.28 -0.89 -5.71
C LEU A 145 -7.95 0.43 -5.31
N LEU A 146 -8.53 0.52 -4.11
CA LEU A 146 -9.13 1.77 -3.63
C LEU A 146 -8.10 2.87 -3.40
N LYS A 147 -6.91 2.50 -2.92
CA LYS A 147 -5.79 3.44 -2.79
C LYS A 147 -5.33 3.94 -4.16
N ALA A 148 -5.24 3.07 -5.16
CA ALA A 148 -4.87 3.42 -6.52
C ALA A 148 -5.92 4.36 -7.14
N LEU A 149 -7.22 4.07 -6.99
CA LEU A 149 -8.32 4.94 -7.41
C LEU A 149 -8.19 6.34 -6.79
N LYS A 150 -7.95 6.40 -5.48
CA LYS A 150 -7.74 7.66 -4.76
C LYS A 150 -6.61 8.48 -5.36
N LEU A 151 -5.50 7.84 -5.71
CA LEU A 151 -4.31 8.50 -6.25
C LEU A 151 -4.50 8.93 -7.71
N SER A 152 -5.06 8.08 -8.56
CA SER A 152 -5.26 8.39 -9.98
C SER A 152 -6.31 9.46 -10.20
N GLN A 153 -7.41 9.43 -9.41
CA GLN A 153 -8.53 10.35 -9.56
C GLN A 153 -8.45 11.57 -8.63
N GLY A 154 -7.47 11.61 -7.72
CA GLY A 154 -7.35 12.69 -6.74
C GLY A 154 -8.50 12.75 -5.72
N PHE A 155 -9.21 11.63 -5.53
CA PHE A 155 -10.39 11.57 -4.66
C PHE A 155 -10.04 11.79 -3.18
N SER A 156 -10.97 12.42 -2.46
CA SER A 156 -10.95 12.41 -1.00
C SER A 156 -11.41 11.05 -0.47
N LEU A 157 -11.28 10.82 0.85
CA LEU A 157 -11.80 9.59 1.42
C LEU A 157 -13.34 9.52 1.34
N ASP A 158 -14.02 10.66 1.48
CA ASP A 158 -15.48 10.70 1.38
C ASP A 158 -15.94 10.44 -0.06
N ASP A 159 -15.16 10.87 -1.06
CA ASP A 159 -15.38 10.48 -2.46
C ASP A 159 -15.21 8.97 -2.64
N ILE A 160 -14.21 8.35 -2.01
CA ILE A 160 -14.04 6.89 -2.05
C ILE A 160 -15.23 6.17 -1.37
N LYS A 161 -15.73 6.66 -0.23
CA LYS A 161 -16.93 6.10 0.41
C LYS A 161 -18.14 6.20 -0.51
N ARG A 162 -18.34 7.37 -1.14
CA ARG A 162 -19.42 7.60 -2.09
C ARG A 162 -19.28 6.70 -3.31
N PHE A 163 -18.08 6.56 -3.85
CA PHE A 163 -17.76 5.61 -4.92
C PHE A 163 -18.20 4.20 -4.52
N CYS A 164 -17.84 3.73 -3.33
CA CYS A 164 -18.22 2.40 -2.86
C CYS A 164 -19.74 2.22 -2.77
N GLN A 165 -20.46 3.24 -2.31
CA GLN A 165 -21.92 3.23 -2.23
C GLN A 165 -22.58 3.19 -3.62
N THR A 166 -22.07 3.99 -4.56
CA THR A 166 -22.57 4.05 -5.95
C THR A 166 -22.30 2.74 -6.69
N ASN A 167 -21.15 2.12 -6.44
CA ASN A 167 -20.65 0.97 -7.20
C ASN A 167 -20.95 -0.39 -6.56
N LYS A 168 -21.64 -0.44 -5.42
CA LYS A 168 -21.90 -1.68 -4.67
C LYS A 168 -22.61 -2.79 -5.46
N ASN A 169 -23.39 -2.43 -6.49
CA ASN A 169 -24.09 -3.40 -7.33
C ASN A 169 -23.18 -3.94 -8.43
N SER A 170 -22.37 -3.07 -9.05
CA SER A 170 -21.39 -3.45 -10.09
C SER A 170 -20.17 -4.16 -9.50
N MET A 171 -19.79 -3.85 -8.25
CA MET A 171 -18.64 -4.40 -7.53
C MET A 171 -19.05 -4.78 -6.10
N PRO A 172 -19.65 -5.97 -5.90
CA PRO A 172 -20.23 -6.38 -4.62
C PRO A 172 -19.23 -6.44 -3.46
N TRP A 173 -17.96 -6.70 -3.76
CA TRP A 173 -16.85 -6.73 -2.80
C TRP A 173 -16.59 -5.39 -2.10
N LEU A 174 -17.13 -4.28 -2.60
CA LEU A 174 -17.08 -2.97 -1.92
C LEU A 174 -17.96 -2.90 -0.66
N ASN A 175 -18.95 -3.79 -0.51
CA ASN A 175 -19.84 -3.82 0.66
C ASN A 175 -19.16 -4.35 1.93
N GLY A 176 -18.10 -5.16 1.80
CA GLY A 176 -17.42 -5.79 2.92
C GLY A 176 -16.45 -4.85 3.66
N LEU A 177 -16.34 -3.60 3.23
CA LEU A 177 -15.42 -2.63 3.82
C LEU A 177 -16.04 -1.98 5.06
N GLU A 178 -15.52 -2.34 6.22
CA GLU A 178 -15.82 -1.65 7.47
C GLU A 178 -15.12 -0.28 7.48
N TRP A 179 -15.84 0.75 7.04
CA TRP A 179 -15.39 2.16 7.10
C TRP A 179 -15.35 2.73 8.53
N THR A 180 -15.29 1.88 9.56
CA THR A 180 -15.63 2.23 10.94
C THR A 180 -14.95 3.52 11.37
N GLU A 181 -15.78 4.46 11.80
CA GLU A 181 -15.41 5.74 12.40
C GLU A 181 -14.75 5.54 13.77
N LYS A 182 -13.68 4.74 13.86
CA LYS A 182 -12.77 4.84 15.00
C LYS A 182 -12.00 6.14 14.81
N GLU A 183 -12.53 7.19 15.44
CA GLU A 183 -11.96 8.53 15.64
C GLU A 183 -11.00 9.00 14.54
N GLY A 184 -11.58 9.59 13.49
CA GLY A 184 -10.82 10.25 12.43
C GLY A 184 -11.19 9.80 11.02
N GLY A 185 -12.07 8.79 10.90
CA GLY A 185 -12.64 8.35 9.64
C GLY A 185 -11.57 8.06 8.60
N ARG A 186 -10.70 7.08 8.82
CA ARG A 186 -9.66 6.67 7.87
C ARG A 186 -9.62 5.15 7.76
N ILE A 187 -9.27 4.66 6.56
CA ILE A 187 -8.72 3.31 6.40
C ILE A 187 -7.33 3.34 7.02
N ASP A 188 -7.05 2.45 7.96
CA ASP A 188 -5.73 2.34 8.57
C ASP A 188 -4.73 1.82 7.53
N PHE A 189 -3.99 2.73 6.89
CA PHE A 189 -2.80 2.38 6.13
C PHE A 189 -1.64 3.28 6.55
N ASN A 190 -0.88 2.83 7.54
CA ASN A 190 0.42 3.39 7.88
C ASN A 190 1.52 2.43 7.38
N PRO A 191 2.27 2.81 6.34
CA PRO A 191 3.30 1.95 5.76
C PRO A 191 4.47 1.68 6.71
N TYR A 192 4.54 2.33 7.88
CA TYR A 192 5.61 2.17 8.86
C TYR A 192 5.20 1.30 10.07
N TRP A 193 4.03 0.66 10.04
CA TRP A 193 3.59 -0.22 11.14
C TRP A 193 4.53 -1.36 11.47
N TYR A 194 5.32 -1.84 10.49
CA TYR A 194 6.32 -2.87 10.72
C TYR A 194 7.51 -2.37 11.56
N LEU A 195 7.70 -1.06 11.69
CA LEU A 195 8.70 -0.48 12.59
C LEU A 195 8.08 -0.34 13.98
N GLU A 196 8.54 -1.14 14.93
CA GLU A 196 8.01 -1.20 16.30
C GLU A 196 7.94 0.19 16.97
N HIS A 197 8.92 1.05 16.71
CA HIS A 197 8.96 2.41 17.23
C HIS A 197 7.89 3.33 16.64
N TYR A 198 7.53 3.16 15.36
CA TYR A 198 6.45 3.93 14.72
C TYR A 198 5.07 3.47 15.20
N ASN A 199 4.87 2.16 15.33
CA ASN A 199 3.62 1.60 15.86
C ASN A 199 3.37 2.08 17.30
N ARG A 200 4.40 2.01 18.16
CA ARG A 200 4.33 2.53 19.54
C ARG A 200 4.06 4.03 19.58
N ALA A 201 4.67 4.81 18.70
CA ALA A 201 4.44 6.24 18.63
C ALA A 201 3.00 6.56 18.18
N GLU A 202 2.46 5.86 17.18
CA GLU A 202 1.10 6.10 16.70
C GLU A 202 0.04 5.80 17.75
N HIS A 203 0.16 4.66 18.44
CA HIS A 203 -0.68 4.34 19.60
C HIS A 203 -0.56 5.39 20.71
N ALA A 204 0.63 5.96 20.90
CA ALA A 204 0.84 7.05 21.83
C ALA A 204 0.09 8.32 21.43
N ALA A 205 0.17 8.71 20.15
CA ALA A 205 -0.50 9.88 19.63
C ALA A 205 -2.01 9.76 19.76
N ASP A 206 -2.56 8.57 19.51
CA ASP A 206 -4.00 8.29 19.70
C ASP A 206 -4.43 8.49 21.16
N ARG A 207 -3.65 7.96 22.11
CA ARG A 207 -3.90 8.13 23.55
C ARG A 207 -3.78 9.58 24.02
N ILE A 208 -2.81 10.33 23.50
CA ILE A 208 -2.63 11.76 23.80
C ILE A 208 -3.82 12.57 23.28
N CYS A 209 -4.29 12.29 22.06
CA CYS A 209 -5.47 12.95 21.49
C CYS A 209 -6.75 12.67 22.29
N ARG A 210 -6.83 11.52 22.98
CA ARG A 210 -7.91 11.17 23.92
C ARG A 210 -7.77 11.79 25.32
N GLY A 211 -6.74 12.59 25.56
CA GLY A 211 -6.53 13.30 26.83
C GLY A 211 -5.80 12.51 27.92
N ASP A 212 -5.10 11.42 27.57
CA ASP A 212 -4.28 10.65 28.53
C ASP A 212 -2.92 11.35 28.76
N GLU A 213 -2.91 12.33 29.68
CA GLU A 213 -1.73 13.11 30.06
C GLU A 213 -0.61 12.25 30.67
N THR A 214 -0.95 11.13 31.31
CA THR A 214 0.00 10.19 31.93
C THR A 214 0.93 9.56 30.89
N PHE A 215 0.38 9.10 29.77
CA PHE A 215 1.17 8.49 28.70
C PHE A 215 2.02 9.53 27.94
N SER A 216 1.49 10.74 27.74
CA SER A 216 2.23 11.86 27.13
C SER A 216 3.54 12.12 27.88
N ASN A 217 3.47 12.15 29.21
CA ASN A 217 4.62 12.39 30.07
C ASN A 217 5.63 11.24 30.07
N GLU A 218 5.18 9.98 29.96
CA GLU A 218 6.06 8.80 29.85
C GLU A 218 6.78 8.74 28.50
N LEU A 219 6.08 9.03 27.40
CA LEU A 219 6.67 9.09 26.07
C LEU A 219 7.71 10.22 25.97
N LEU A 220 7.37 11.43 26.43
CA LEU A 220 8.31 12.55 26.48
C LEU A 220 9.52 12.23 27.37
N LYS A 221 9.33 11.55 28.50
CA LYS A 221 10.44 11.04 29.33
C LYS A 221 11.31 10.04 28.58
N SER A 222 10.75 9.12 27.80
CA SER A 222 11.53 8.15 27.02
C SER A 222 12.38 8.80 25.92
N ILE A 223 11.86 9.85 25.26
CA ILE A 223 12.55 10.61 24.19
C ILE A 223 13.64 11.56 24.76
N THR A 224 13.44 12.03 25.99
CA THR A 224 14.37 12.90 26.72
C THR A 224 15.33 12.12 27.63
N ASN A 225 15.20 10.79 27.73
CA ASN A 225 16.00 9.99 28.65
C ASN A 225 17.47 9.95 28.21
N ALA A 226 18.30 10.76 28.86
CA ALA A 226 19.74 10.88 28.60
C ALA A 226 20.56 9.61 28.91
N LYS A 227 19.93 8.52 29.36
CA LYS A 227 20.58 7.24 29.68
C LYS A 227 20.36 6.14 28.62
N ALA A 228 19.61 6.39 27.56
CA ALA A 228 19.43 5.41 26.48
C ALA A 228 20.64 5.37 25.53
N ASN A 229 20.87 4.23 24.89
CA ASN A 229 21.83 4.09 23.80
C ASN A 229 21.57 5.15 22.72
N GLU A 230 22.63 5.81 22.26
CA GLU A 230 22.58 6.93 21.32
C GLU A 230 21.85 6.57 20.01
N LYS A 231 22.03 5.34 19.51
CA LYS A 231 21.35 4.86 18.29
C LYS A 231 19.84 4.71 18.49
N ASP A 232 19.43 4.06 19.57
CA ASP A 232 18.00 3.83 19.88
C ASP A 232 17.28 5.16 20.17
N LEU A 233 18.00 6.13 20.75
CA LEU A 233 17.49 7.47 21.02
C LEU A 233 17.28 8.27 19.73
N VAL A 234 18.19 8.17 18.76
CA VAL A 234 18.06 8.81 17.44
C VAL A 234 16.89 8.20 16.67
N ASP A 235 16.81 6.87 16.60
CA ASP A 235 15.73 6.17 15.90
C ASP A 235 14.36 6.50 16.51
N LEU A 236 14.26 6.59 17.85
CA LEU A 236 13.02 6.98 18.54
C LEU A 236 12.64 8.44 18.28
N ARG A 237 13.62 9.36 18.26
CA ARG A 237 13.39 10.80 17.98
C ARG A 237 12.97 11.04 16.54
N VAL A 238 13.61 10.36 15.59
CA VAL A 238 13.27 10.42 14.17
C VAL A 238 11.88 9.82 13.95
N SER A 239 11.58 8.68 14.56
CA SER A 239 10.26 8.04 14.46
C SER A 239 9.14 8.93 15.02
N PHE A 240 9.35 9.51 16.19
CA PHE A 240 8.39 10.41 16.83
C PHE A 240 8.18 11.69 16.01
N SER A 241 9.26 12.29 15.49
CA SER A 241 9.18 13.49 14.65
C SER A 241 8.49 13.19 13.33
N GLY A 242 8.85 12.07 12.68
CA GLY A 242 8.21 11.60 11.46
C GLY A 242 6.72 11.36 11.65
N MET A 243 6.31 10.73 12.76
CA MET A 243 4.90 10.55 13.09
C MET A 243 4.15 11.87 13.23
N ILE A 244 4.66 12.84 14.01
CA ILE A 244 3.96 14.11 14.21
C ILE A 244 3.88 14.88 12.88
N ILE A 245 4.97 14.94 12.12
CA ILE A 245 5.00 15.64 10.83
C ILE A 245 3.99 15.00 9.88
N THR A 246 4.00 13.68 9.73
CA THR A 246 3.07 12.93 8.88
C THR A 246 1.62 13.16 9.32
N ARG A 247 1.32 13.10 10.62
CA ARG A 247 -0.04 13.32 11.13
C ARG A 247 -0.51 14.76 10.92
N MET A 248 0.35 15.75 11.13
CA MET A 248 0.04 17.17 10.87
C MET A 248 -0.15 17.46 9.38
N TYR A 249 0.68 16.87 8.53
CA TYR A 249 0.53 16.92 7.08
C TYR A 249 -0.81 16.31 6.65
N HIS A 250 -1.17 15.16 7.22
CA HIS A 250 -2.45 14.53 6.96
C HIS A 250 -3.66 15.30 7.51
N ILE A 251 -3.56 15.98 8.65
CA ILE A 251 -4.64 16.83 9.15
C ILE A 251 -4.84 17.99 8.19
N ARG A 252 -3.78 18.72 7.82
CA ARG A 252 -3.83 19.83 6.86
C ARG A 252 -4.39 19.43 5.49
N ALA A 253 -4.17 18.19 5.07
CA ALA A 253 -4.72 17.66 3.82
C ALA A 253 -6.23 17.38 3.86
N SER A 254 -6.84 17.36 5.06
CA SER A 254 -8.26 17.02 5.26
C SER A 254 -9.10 18.14 5.88
N ARG A 255 -8.50 18.99 6.70
CA ARG A 255 -9.14 20.17 7.31
C ARG A 255 -8.09 21.17 7.80
N GLU A 256 -8.51 22.39 8.08
CA GLU A 256 -7.65 23.35 8.75
C GLU A 256 -7.27 22.88 10.17
N LEU A 257 -6.07 23.28 10.60
CA LEU A 257 -5.58 22.99 11.95
C LEU A 257 -6.39 23.80 12.96
N ASN A 258 -6.83 23.15 14.04
CA ASN A 258 -7.44 23.86 15.15
C ASN A 258 -6.37 24.65 15.94
N GLN A 259 -6.78 25.45 16.93
CA GLN A 259 -5.85 26.31 17.68
C GLN A 259 -4.74 25.52 18.38
N VAL A 260 -5.05 24.36 18.95
CA VAL A 260 -4.07 23.51 19.66
C VAL A 260 -3.06 22.93 18.69
N GLU A 261 -3.54 22.41 17.56
CA GLU A 261 -2.72 21.88 16.47
C GLU A 261 -1.83 22.97 15.83
N THR A 262 -2.35 24.18 15.67
CA THR A 262 -1.60 25.32 15.13
C THR A 262 -0.42 25.70 16.04
N ILE A 263 -0.66 25.75 17.35
CA ILE A 263 0.41 26.02 18.34
C ILE A 263 1.47 24.91 18.32
N LEU A 264 1.04 23.65 18.19
CA LEU A 264 1.95 22.51 18.08
C LEU A 264 2.80 22.58 16.81
N ALA A 265 2.19 22.90 15.66
CA ALA A 265 2.88 23.08 14.38
C ALA A 265 3.97 24.15 14.46
N GLN A 266 3.63 25.31 15.04
CA GLN A 266 4.57 26.42 15.20
C GLN A 266 5.77 26.06 16.08
N LYS A 267 5.53 25.31 17.17
CA LYS A 267 6.60 24.83 18.04
C LYS A 267 7.54 23.86 17.31
N ILE A 268 6.99 22.95 16.53
CA ILE A 268 7.79 22.00 15.73
C ILE A 268 8.60 22.72 14.67
N TYR A 269 7.99 23.68 13.96
CA TYR A 269 8.66 24.48 12.95
C TYR A 269 9.85 25.26 13.53
N ALA A 270 9.64 25.93 14.67
CA ALA A 270 10.70 26.65 15.39
C ALA A 270 11.81 25.72 15.90
N SER A 271 11.50 24.47 16.24
CA SER A 271 12.49 23.46 16.64
C SER A 271 13.31 22.96 15.44
N LEU A 272 12.70 22.81 14.27
CA LEU A 272 13.38 22.41 13.03
C LEU A 272 14.33 23.51 12.53
N GLU A 273 13.90 24.78 12.55
CA GLU A 273 14.78 25.91 12.20
C GLU A 273 16.00 26.04 13.13
N LYS A 274 15.81 25.76 14.42
CA LYS A 274 16.92 25.77 15.39
C LYS A 274 17.89 24.62 15.21
N ALA A 275 17.43 23.48 14.66
CA ALA A 275 18.24 22.27 14.56
C ALA A 275 19.36 22.34 13.51
N HIS A 276 19.42 23.37 12.65
CA HIS A 276 20.42 23.51 11.57
C HIS A 276 20.73 22.16 10.91
N LEU A 277 19.68 21.50 10.39
CA LEU A 277 19.88 20.37 9.50
C LEU A 277 20.44 20.93 8.18
N PRO A 278 21.54 20.37 7.64
CA PRO A 278 22.11 20.79 6.37
C PRO A 278 21.13 20.61 5.20
#